data_AF-A0A317T2H4-F1
#
_entry.id   AF-A0A317T2H4-F1
#
_cell.length_a   1.000
_cell.length_b   1.000
_cell.length_c   1.000
_cell.angle_alpha   90.00
_cell.angle_beta   90.00
_cell.angle_gamma   90.00
#
_symmetry.space_group_name_H-M   'P 1'
#
loop_
_entity.id
_entity.type
_entity.pdbx_description
1 polymer ?
#
loop_
_entity_poly.entity_id
_entity_poly.type
_entity_poly.pdbx_seq_one_letter_code
_entity_poly.pdbx_strand_id
1 'polypeptide(L)'
;MLLKPISVLALFLTLTHAVAIANPFTALDTSDLEKRDCNHGSCKCDPSYSPGLYCGYCMAVKSCKSGSCLNSVYQCGSGGKCCSYGFRTSCKNSDGPGC
;
A
#
# COMPACT_ATOMS: atom_id res chain seq x y z
N MET A 1 -68.87 29.95 23.69
CA MET A 1 -68.67 28.88 22.67
C MET A 1 -67.31 29.16 22.04
N LEU A 2 -66.21 28.52 22.46
CA LEU A 2 -65.90 27.09 22.45
C LEU A 2 -66.14 26.49 21.06
N LEU A 3 -65.07 26.34 20.26
CA LEU A 3 -64.54 25.02 19.90
C LEU A 3 -63.22 25.17 19.12
N LYS A 4 -62.25 24.38 19.59
CA LYS A 4 -60.92 24.13 19.04
C LYS A 4 -61.00 22.74 18.40
N PRO A 5 -60.45 22.53 17.19
CA PRO A 5 -59.97 21.20 16.79
C PRO A 5 -58.49 21.35 16.40
N ILE A 6 -57.55 20.97 17.25
CA ILE A 6 -57.05 19.59 17.46
C ILE A 6 -56.64 18.93 16.13
N SER A 7 -55.33 18.96 15.90
CA SER A 7 -54.48 17.81 15.58
C SER A 7 -55.06 16.79 14.61
N VAL A 8 -54.73 16.93 13.32
CA VAL A 8 -54.85 15.82 12.38
C VAL A 8 -53.64 15.85 11.43
N LEU A 9 -53.00 14.68 11.37
CA LEU A 9 -52.01 14.22 10.39
C LEU A 9 -50.61 14.85 10.51
N ALA A 10 -49.79 14.37 11.44
CA ALA A 10 -49.02 13.12 11.30
C ALA A 10 -48.04 13.17 10.11
N LEU A 11 -46.80 13.51 10.47
CA LEU A 11 -45.68 12.61 10.27
C LEU A 11 -45.39 12.19 8.81
N PHE A 12 -44.93 13.14 8.00
CA PHE A 12 -44.08 12.79 6.87
C PHE A 12 -42.71 12.36 7.41
N LEU A 13 -42.64 11.10 7.85
CA LEU A 13 -41.38 10.38 8.00
C LEU A 13 -40.71 10.37 6.62
N THR A 14 -39.80 11.31 6.41
CA THR A 14 -38.90 11.31 5.26
C THR A 14 -38.08 10.04 5.34
N LEU A 15 -38.44 9.06 4.50
CA LEU A 15 -37.73 7.80 4.36
C LEU A 15 -36.37 8.11 3.72
N THR A 16 -35.38 8.43 4.55
CA THR A 16 -33.98 8.46 4.16
C THR A 16 -33.58 7.03 3.81
N HIS A 17 -33.68 6.70 2.53
CA HIS A 17 -33.05 5.51 2.00
C HIS A 17 -31.55 5.75 2.06
N ALA A 18 -30.92 5.27 3.14
CA ALA A 18 -29.49 5.06 3.13
C ALA A 18 -29.22 3.99 2.07
N VAL A 19 -28.93 4.41 0.83
CA VAL A 19 -28.32 3.54 -0.15
C VAL A 19 -26.93 3.24 0.40
N ALA A 20 -26.82 2.13 1.13
CA ALA A 20 -25.54 1.52 1.37
C ALA A 20 -24.99 1.16 -0.02
N ILE A 21 -24.10 1.99 -0.55
CA ILE A 21 -23.28 1.62 -1.69
C ILE A 21 -22.46 0.43 -1.20
N ALA A 22 -22.93 -0.77 -1.49
CA ALA A 22 -22.10 -1.97 -1.42
C ALA A 22 -20.92 -1.66 -2.34
N ASN A 23 -19.78 -1.33 -1.73
CA ASN A 23 -18.55 -1.05 -2.46
C ASN A 23 -18.30 -2.25 -3.38
N PRO A 24 -18.32 -2.10 -4.72
CA PRO A 24 -18.06 -3.19 -5.65
C PRO A 24 -16.59 -3.61 -5.65
N PHE A 25 -15.79 -3.05 -4.75
CA PHE A 25 -14.51 -3.62 -4.34
C PHE A 25 -14.79 -4.87 -3.53
N THR A 26 -15.16 -5.95 -4.22
CA THR A 26 -14.89 -7.31 -3.76
C THR A 26 -13.47 -7.28 -3.20
N ALA A 27 -13.32 -7.59 -1.91
CA ALA A 27 -12.01 -7.65 -1.28
C ALA A 27 -11.11 -8.48 -2.20
N LEU A 28 -10.06 -7.85 -2.74
CA LEU A 28 -9.11 -8.51 -3.63
C LEU A 28 -8.66 -9.78 -2.91
N ASP A 29 -8.94 -10.93 -3.53
CA ASP A 29 -8.54 -12.22 -2.98
C ASP A 29 -7.01 -12.30 -3.10
N THR A 30 -6.33 -11.96 -2.01
CA THR A 30 -4.87 -12.01 -1.92
C THR A 30 -4.37 -13.36 -1.44
N SER A 31 -5.24 -14.38 -1.35
CA SER A 31 -4.91 -15.70 -0.80
C SER A 31 -3.85 -16.42 -1.64
N ASP A 32 -3.81 -16.13 -2.93
CA ASP A 32 -2.85 -16.69 -3.89
C ASP A 32 -1.58 -15.85 -4.05
N LEU A 33 -1.45 -14.72 -3.33
CA LEU A 33 -0.22 -13.95 -3.35
C LEU A 33 0.80 -14.63 -2.43
N GLU A 34 1.88 -15.14 -3.03
CA GLU A 34 3.01 -15.64 -2.25
C GLU A 34 3.46 -14.57 -1.23
N LYS A 35 3.65 -15.00 0.01
CA LYS A 35 4.25 -14.17 1.05
C LYS A 35 5.57 -13.64 0.50
N ARG A 36 5.73 -12.31 0.46
CA ARG A 36 6.99 -11.70 0.01
C ARG A 36 8.12 -12.27 0.88
N ASP A 37 8.91 -13.17 0.29
CA ASP A 37 10.05 -13.75 0.99
C ASP A 37 11.07 -12.64 1.20
N CYS A 38 11.02 -12.11 2.41
CA CYS A 38 11.71 -10.90 2.77
C CYS A 38 13.05 -11.33 3.36
N ASN A 39 14.10 -11.32 2.54
CA ASN A 39 15.41 -11.70 3.04
C ASN A 39 16.06 -10.52 3.76
N HIS A 40 15.85 -10.47 5.08
CA HIS A 40 16.37 -9.43 5.97
C HIS A 40 17.89 -9.50 6.21
N GLY A 41 18.55 -10.62 5.88
CA GLY A 41 19.96 -10.85 6.21
C GLY A 41 20.97 -10.44 5.13
N SER A 42 20.50 -10.12 3.93
CA SER A 42 21.35 -9.98 2.73
C SER A 42 21.51 -8.54 2.23
N CYS A 43 21.05 -7.53 2.98
CA CYS A 43 21.12 -6.16 2.50
C CYS A 43 21.46 -5.12 3.59
N LYS A 44 21.87 -3.94 3.13
CA LYS A 44 22.08 -2.73 3.94
C LYS A 44 21.64 -1.51 3.15
N CYS A 45 20.84 -0.65 3.75
CA CYS A 45 20.46 0.64 3.16
C CYS A 45 21.15 1.82 3.85
N ASP A 46 21.21 2.94 3.12
CA ASP A 46 21.62 4.24 3.65
C ASP A 46 20.52 4.79 4.57
N PRO A 47 20.81 5.06 5.85
CA PRO A 47 19.83 5.62 6.77
C PRO A 47 19.45 7.07 6.44
N SER A 48 20.20 7.77 5.58
CA SER A 48 19.86 9.14 5.13
C SER A 48 18.73 9.19 4.10
N TYR A 49 18.34 8.07 3.50
CA TYR A 49 17.26 8.00 2.53
C TYR A 49 15.93 7.66 3.22
N SER A 50 14.82 8.14 2.66
CA SER A 50 13.49 7.84 3.18
C SER A 50 13.20 6.33 3.09
N PRO A 51 12.49 5.74 4.08
CA PRO A 51 12.01 4.37 3.96
C PRO A 51 11.17 4.17 2.69
N GLY A 52 11.40 3.09 1.96
CA GLY A 52 10.79 2.90 0.65
C GLY A 52 11.32 1.68 -0.09
N LEU A 53 10.74 1.43 -1.26
CA LEU A 53 11.25 0.45 -2.21
C LEU A 53 12.29 1.10 -3.11
N TYR A 54 13.40 0.41 -3.33
CA TYR A 54 14.50 0.85 -4.17
C TYR A 54 15.01 -0.31 -5.02
N CYS A 55 15.45 -0.03 -6.24
CA CYS A 55 16.24 -0.99 -6.99
C CYS A 55 17.68 -1.04 -6.46
N GLY A 56 18.36 -2.17 -6.66
CA GLY A 56 19.74 -2.35 -6.20
C GLY A 56 20.75 -1.35 -6.78
N TYR A 57 20.44 -0.73 -7.92
CA TYR A 57 21.26 0.34 -8.50
C TYR A 57 21.10 1.70 -7.80
N CYS A 58 20.07 1.88 -6.96
CA CYS A 58 19.89 3.14 -6.23
C CYS A 58 20.94 3.29 -5.13
N MET A 59 21.43 4.53 -4.95
CA MET A 59 22.41 4.87 -3.90
C MET A 59 21.90 4.59 -2.47
N ALA A 60 20.57 4.50 -2.30
CA ALA A 60 19.92 4.06 -1.07
C ALA A 60 20.32 2.64 -0.66
N VAL A 61 20.65 1.75 -1.61
CA VAL A 61 21.05 0.36 -1.35
C VAL A 61 22.59 0.27 -1.33
N LYS A 62 23.19 0.05 -0.15
CA LYS A 62 24.66 0.00 0.02
C LYS A 62 25.23 -1.41 -0.12
N SER A 63 24.41 -2.43 0.06
CA SER A 63 24.81 -3.84 -0.06
C SER A 63 25.01 -4.29 -1.50
N CYS A 64 24.53 -3.54 -2.49
CA CYS A 64 24.67 -3.86 -3.90
C CYS A 64 25.51 -2.80 -4.60
N LYS A 65 26.68 -3.19 -5.12
CA LYS A 65 27.57 -2.29 -5.88
C LYS A 65 27.75 -2.73 -7.33
N SER A 66 27.54 -4.01 -7.62
CA SER A 66 27.69 -4.59 -8.95
C SER A 66 27.00 -5.95 -9.03
N GLY A 67 26.77 -6.44 -10.25
CA GLY A 67 26.20 -7.77 -10.51
C GLY A 67 24.67 -7.81 -10.52
N SER A 68 24.12 -9.02 -10.38
CA SER A 68 22.68 -9.28 -10.52
C SER A 68 21.83 -8.62 -9.44
N CYS A 69 22.42 -8.26 -8.30
CA CYS A 69 21.74 -7.55 -7.22
C CYS A 69 21.20 -6.19 -7.66
N LEU A 70 21.79 -5.56 -8.69
CA LEU A 70 21.33 -4.26 -9.21
C LEU A 70 19.90 -4.34 -9.76
N ASN A 71 19.52 -5.52 -10.22
CA ASN A 71 18.21 -5.83 -10.80
C ASN A 71 17.19 -6.31 -9.75
N SER A 72 17.55 -6.29 -8.47
CA SER A 72 16.67 -6.70 -7.38
C SER A 72 15.97 -5.51 -6.73
N VAL A 73 14.79 -5.75 -6.16
CA VAL A 73 14.08 -4.75 -5.34
C VAL A 73 14.42 -4.96 -3.87
N TYR A 74 14.68 -3.86 -3.18
CA TYR A 74 14.95 -3.78 -1.76
C TYR A 74 13.91 -2.89 -1.07
N GLN A 75 13.35 -3.33 0.06
CA GLN A 75 12.68 -2.43 1.00
C GLN A 75 13.71 -1.87 1.96
N CYS A 76 13.98 -0.58 1.89
CA CYS A 76 14.73 0.13 2.92
C CYS A 76 13.76 0.58 4.03
N GLY A 77 14.15 0.33 5.27
CA GLY A 77 13.47 0.81 6.48
C GLY A 77 14.35 1.76 7.28
N SER A 78 13.82 2.26 8.38
CA SER A 78 14.54 3.19 9.26
C SER A 78 15.81 2.55 9.85
N GLY A 79 16.86 3.36 10.01
CA GLY A 79 18.13 2.91 10.60
C GLY A 79 18.96 1.99 9.70
N GLY A 80 18.71 1.99 8.38
CA GLY A 80 19.49 1.22 7.41
C GLY A 80 19.16 -0.27 7.35
N LYS A 81 18.18 -0.73 8.15
CA LYS A 81 17.58 -2.06 8.03
C LYS A 81 16.89 -2.18 6.67
N CYS A 82 16.94 -3.35 6.07
CA CYS A 82 16.26 -3.56 4.81
C CYS A 82 15.90 -5.02 4.59
N CYS A 83 15.25 -5.25 3.47
CA CYS A 83 14.84 -6.54 3.01
C CYS A 83 15.01 -6.64 1.49
N SER A 84 15.61 -7.73 1.02
CA SER A 84 15.69 -8.04 -0.41
C SER A 84 14.48 -8.87 -0.83
N TYR A 85 13.80 -8.46 -1.90
CA TYR A 85 12.73 -9.23 -2.56
C TYR A 85 13.20 -9.96 -3.82
N GLY A 86 14.51 -9.93 -4.08
CA GLY A 86 15.13 -10.54 -5.24
C GLY A 86 14.83 -9.82 -6.55
N PHE A 87 15.16 -10.52 -7.64
CA PHE A 87 15.12 -9.99 -9.00
C PHE A 87 13.73 -9.47 -9.38
N ARG A 88 13.71 -8.34 -10.10
CA ARG A 88 12.52 -7.81 -10.77
C ARG A 88 12.90 -7.25 -12.14
N THR A 89 12.08 -7.59 -13.14
CA THR A 89 12.25 -7.10 -14.51
C THR A 89 12.19 -5.56 -14.58
N SER A 90 11.36 -4.92 -13.75
CA SER A 90 11.31 -3.45 -13.67
C SER A 90 12.65 -2.84 -13.27
N CYS A 91 13.33 -3.38 -12.26
CA CYS A 91 14.68 -2.92 -11.90
C CYS A 91 15.73 -3.26 -12.96
N LYS A 92 15.61 -4.42 -13.63
CA LYS A 92 16.50 -4.75 -14.76
C LYS A 92 16.38 -3.74 -15.91
N ASN A 93 15.16 -3.27 -16.20
CA ASN A 93 14.87 -2.35 -17.29
C ASN A 93 14.96 -0.87 -16.88
N SER A 94 15.33 -0.58 -15.62
CA SER A 94 15.30 0.78 -15.06
C SER A 94 13.92 1.45 -15.02
N ASP A 95 12.86 0.65 -15.05
CA ASP A 95 11.46 1.04 -14.89
C ASP A 95 10.93 0.75 -13.47
N GLY A 96 11.84 0.65 -12.49
CA GLY A 96 11.55 0.29 -11.11
C GLY A 96 11.17 1.48 -10.22
N PRO A 97 11.08 1.25 -8.90
CA PRO A 97 10.95 2.33 -7.93
C PRO A 97 12.07 3.36 -8.10
N GLY A 98 11.73 4.65 -7.92
CA GLY A 98 12.68 5.74 -8.01
C GLY A 98 13.80 5.64 -6.97
N CYS A 99 14.90 6.33 -7.29
CA CYS A 99 15.91 6.75 -6.33
C CYS A 99 15.65 8.24 -6.01
#